data_AF-A0A841T912-F1
#
_entry.id   AF-A0A841T912-F1
#
_cell.length_a   1.000
_cell.length_b   1.000
_cell.length_c   1.000
_cell.angle_alpha   90.00
_cell.angle_beta   90.00
_cell.angle_gamma   90.00
#
_symmetry.space_group_name_H-M   'P 1'
#
loop_
_entity.id
_entity.type
_entity.pdbx_description
1 polymer ?
#
loop_
_entity_poly.entity_id
_entity_poly.type
_entity_poly.pdbx_seq_one_letter_code
_entity_poly.pdbx_strand_id
1 'polypeptide(L)'
;MKVKITAVTKVNGSWKGPGAEVDVDEKLGEELIEKRVGVEIEKSAAEKEAEEKAAAEAKAAAKAAKEAEKAEKELKSLRKKAAELGIEGADEKDAETLTAEIAAKEQK
;
A
#
# COMPACT_ATOMS: atom_id res chain seq x y z
N MET A 1 -16.70 -8.67 -1.18
CA MET A 1 -16.47 -7.66 -0.13
C MET A 1 -16.96 -8.24 1.19
N LYS A 2 -16.64 -7.61 2.33
CA LYS A 2 -17.19 -8.04 3.63
C LYS A 2 -18.34 -7.14 4.03
N VAL A 3 -19.42 -7.76 4.48
CA VAL A 3 -20.61 -7.08 5.00
C VAL A 3 -20.69 -7.32 6.50
N LYS A 4 -21.11 -6.29 7.23
CA LYS A 4 -21.28 -6.37 8.67
C LYS A 4 -22.74 -6.67 8.94
N ILE A 5 -23.03 -7.72 9.70
CA ILE A 5 -24.40 -8.10 10.04
C ILE A 5 -24.52 -8.35 11.54
N THR A 6 -25.73 -8.23 12.08
CA THR A 6 -26.09 -8.83 13.36
C THR A 6 -26.82 -10.14 13.11
N ALA A 7 -26.30 -11.28 13.57
CA ALA A 7 -26.90 -12.58 13.28
C ALA A 7 -26.53 -13.66 14.31
N VAL A 8 -27.39 -14.68 14.44
CA VAL A 8 -27.05 -15.91 15.15
C VAL A 8 -26.32 -16.85 14.18
N THR A 9 -25.01 -16.73 14.09
CA THR A 9 -24.22 -17.53 13.14
C THR A 9 -22.89 -18.01 13.72
N LYS A 10 -22.37 -19.11 13.19
CA LYS A 10 -21.09 -19.69 13.62
C LYS A 10 -19.97 -19.10 12.76
N VAL A 11 -19.23 -18.15 13.34
CA VAL A 11 -18.08 -17.51 12.68
C VAL A 11 -16.80 -18.10 13.24
N ASN A 12 -15.96 -18.65 12.35
CA ASN A 12 -14.64 -19.19 12.70
C ASN A 12 -14.66 -20.19 13.87
N GLY A 13 -15.64 -21.11 13.86
CA GLY A 13 -15.79 -22.13 14.91
C GLY A 13 -16.58 -21.68 16.14
N SER A 14 -16.83 -20.38 16.33
CA SER A 14 -17.52 -19.83 17.50
C SER A 14 -18.94 -19.37 17.17
N TRP A 15 -19.90 -19.77 18.01
CA TRP A 15 -21.28 -19.29 17.89
C TRP A 15 -21.39 -17.85 18.35
N LYS A 16 -22.00 -17.01 17.51
CA LYS A 16 -22.33 -15.62 17.82
C LYS A 16 -23.82 -15.54 18.09
N GLY A 17 -24.19 -14.89 19.19
CA GLY A 17 -25.58 -14.78 19.65
C GLY A 17 -26.38 -13.74 18.89
N PRO A 18 -27.70 -13.63 19.14
CA PRO A 18 -28.55 -12.66 18.49
C PRO A 18 -28.10 -11.24 18.89
N GLY A 19 -27.83 -10.38 17.91
CA GLY A 19 -27.33 -9.02 18.13
C GLY A 19 -25.80 -8.88 18.14
N ALA A 20 -25.04 -9.97 17.99
CA ALA A 20 -23.58 -9.87 17.83
C ALA A 20 -23.22 -9.35 16.44
N GLU A 21 -22.44 -8.27 16.38
CA GLU A 21 -21.88 -7.72 15.15
C GLU A 21 -20.78 -8.64 14.62
N VAL A 22 -20.93 -9.07 13.37
CA VAL A 22 -19.97 -9.96 12.71
C VAL A 22 -19.71 -9.49 11.29
N ASP A 23 -18.44 -9.45 10.92
CA ASP A 23 -18.01 -9.29 9.53
C ASP A 23 -18.05 -10.66 8.83
N VAL A 24 -18.90 -10.77 7.82
CA VAL A 24 -19.06 -11.98 6.99
C VAL A 24 -18.83 -11.65 5.53
N ASP A 25 -18.52 -12.66 4.72
CA ASP A 25 -18.52 -12.51 3.28
C ASP A 25 -19.92 -12.15 2.76
N GLU A 26 -19.97 -11.30 1.74
CA GLU A 26 -21.21 -10.81 1.11
C GLU A 26 -22.24 -11.92 0.85
N LYS A 27 -21.82 -13.02 0.20
CA LYS A 27 -22.68 -14.18 -0.07
C LYS A 27 -23.29 -14.81 1.19
N LEU A 28 -22.51 -14.90 2.26
CA LEU A 28 -22.98 -15.47 3.53
C LEU A 28 -23.91 -14.47 4.25
N GLY A 29 -23.60 -13.18 4.16
CA GLY A 29 -24.45 -12.11 4.68
C GLY A 29 -25.82 -12.09 4.02
N GLU A 30 -25.85 -12.10 2.68
CA GLU A 30 -27.10 -12.18 1.89
C GLU A 30 -27.91 -13.43 2.26
N GLU A 31 -27.26 -14.60 2.38
CA GLU A 31 -27.96 -15.85 2.75
C GLU A 31 -28.57 -15.76 4.16
N LEU A 32 -27.86 -15.15 5.12
CA LEU A 32 -28.35 -14.97 6.49
C LEU A 32 -29.49 -13.95 6.57
N ILE A 33 -29.43 -12.90 5.76
CA ILE A 33 -30.50 -11.90 5.63
C ILE A 33 -31.74 -12.51 4.97
N GLU A 34 -31.55 -13.28 3.89
CA GLU A 34 -32.63 -13.97 3.17
C GLU A 34 -33.34 -14.98 4.09
N LYS A 35 -32.58 -15.73 4.88
CA LYS A 35 -33.10 -16.66 5.91
C LYS A 35 -33.67 -15.94 7.14
N ARG A 36 -33.65 -14.60 7.18
CA ARG A 36 -34.11 -13.75 8.30
C ARG A 36 -33.43 -14.06 9.63
N VAL A 37 -32.22 -14.62 9.60
CA VAL A 37 -31.40 -14.90 10.78
C VAL A 37 -30.28 -13.86 10.95
N GLY A 38 -30.21 -12.88 10.06
CA GLY A 38 -29.31 -11.74 10.13
C GLY A 38 -29.93 -10.44 9.64
N VAL A 39 -29.42 -9.31 10.15
CA VAL A 39 -29.74 -7.96 9.70
C VAL A 39 -28.46 -7.25 9.31
N GLU A 40 -28.43 -6.66 8.11
CA GLU A 40 -27.30 -5.87 7.65
C GLU A 40 -27.12 -4.63 8.54
N ILE A 41 -25.87 -4.40 8.95
CA ILE A 41 -25.44 -3.20 9.64
C ILE A 41 -24.78 -2.33 8.58
N GLU A 42 -25.42 -1.20 8.28
CA GLU A 42 -24.84 -0.22 7.39
C GLU A 42 -23.53 0.29 8.01
N LYS A 43 -22.40 0.12 7.28
CA LYS A 43 -21.11 0.64 7.74
C LYS A 43 -21.25 2.14 8.02
N SER A 44 -20.89 2.55 9.24
CA SER A 44 -20.97 3.93 9.67
C SER A 44 -20.10 4.81 8.75
N ALA A 45 -20.49 6.08 8.55
CA ALA A 45 -19.70 7.03 7.75
C ALA A 45 -18.23 7.10 8.22
N ALA A 46 -17.99 6.99 9.52
CA ALA A 46 -16.66 6.94 10.12
C ALA A 46 -15.81 5.72 9.67
N GLU A 47 -16.44 4.55 9.48
CA GLU A 47 -15.74 3.35 8.99
C GLU A 47 -15.40 3.47 7.49
N LYS A 48 -16.27 4.09 6.69
CA LYS A 48 -16.01 4.38 5.27
C LYS A 48 -14.88 5.40 5.10
N GLU A 49 -14.87 6.48 5.89
CA GLU A 49 -13.79 7.48 5.88
C GLU A 49 -12.45 6.90 6.34
N ALA A 50 -12.45 5.99 7.32
CA ALA A 50 -11.23 5.32 7.77
C ALA A 50 -10.65 4.38 6.71
N GLU A 51 -11.49 3.61 5.99
CA GLU A 51 -11.06 2.72 4.91
C GLU A 51 -10.52 3.51 3.71
N GLU A 52 -11.14 4.65 3.37
CA GLU A 52 -10.68 5.53 2.30
C GLU A 52 -9.34 6.22 2.65
N LYS A 53 -9.17 6.69 3.89
CA LYS A 53 -7.89 7.24 4.37
C LYS A 53 -6.78 6.19 4.36
N ALA A 54 -7.04 4.99 4.84
CA ALA A 54 -6.06 3.90 4.81
C ALA A 54 -5.67 3.52 3.37
N ALA A 55 -6.62 3.50 2.44
CA ALA A 55 -6.35 3.25 1.03
C ALA A 55 -5.54 4.39 0.37
N ALA A 56 -5.80 5.64 0.76
CA ALA A 56 -5.06 6.82 0.29
C ALA A 56 -3.61 6.82 0.80
N GLU A 57 -3.39 6.52 2.08
CA GLU A 57 -2.05 6.39 2.67
C GLU A 57 -1.27 5.23 2.04
N ALA A 58 -1.90 4.08 1.82
CA ALA A 58 -1.27 2.94 1.15
C ALA A 58 -0.83 3.28 -0.28
N LYS A 59 -1.66 4.04 -1.03
CA LYS A 59 -1.28 4.53 -2.37
C LYS A 59 -0.15 5.54 -2.33
N ALA A 60 -0.15 6.45 -1.36
CA ALA A 60 0.93 7.42 -1.19
C ALA A 60 2.27 6.73 -0.86
N ALA A 61 2.25 5.76 0.06
CA ALA A 61 3.41 4.96 0.41
C ALA A 61 3.94 4.14 -0.78
N ALA A 62 3.05 3.51 -1.56
CA ALA A 62 3.43 2.78 -2.76
C ALA A 62 4.06 3.69 -3.84
N LYS A 63 3.55 4.93 -3.98
CA LYS A 63 4.12 5.91 -4.90
C LYS A 63 5.51 6.37 -4.45
N ALA A 64 5.68 6.69 -3.17
CA ALA A 64 6.96 7.09 -2.59
C ALA A 64 8.02 5.98 -2.74
N ALA A 65 7.65 4.72 -2.48
CA ALA A 65 8.55 3.58 -2.66
C ALA A 65 9.02 3.44 -4.12
N LYS A 66 8.11 3.67 -5.08
CA LYS A 66 8.42 3.58 -6.51
C LYS A 66 9.30 4.74 -7.00
N GLU A 67 9.13 5.93 -6.43
CA GLU A 67 10.01 7.08 -6.70
C GLU A 67 11.41 6.87 -6.11
N ALA A 68 11.50 6.32 -4.89
CA ALA A 68 12.77 5.96 -4.27
C ALA A 68 13.54 4.91 -5.08
N GLU A 69 12.86 3.86 -5.57
CA GLU A 69 13.49 2.84 -6.42
C GLU A 69 14.04 3.43 -7.73
N LYS A 70 13.34 4.41 -8.32
CA LYS A 70 13.82 5.13 -9.51
C LYS A 70 15.06 5.95 -9.20
N ALA A 71 15.03 6.74 -8.13
CA ALA A 71 16.17 7.55 -7.71
C ALA A 71 17.42 6.70 -7.44
N GLU A 72 17.26 5.55 -6.78
CA GLU A 72 18.38 4.63 -6.51
C GLU A 72 18.98 4.05 -7.81
N LYS A 73 18.14 3.66 -8.77
CA LYS A 73 18.59 3.18 -10.09
C LYS A 73 19.36 4.25 -10.88
N GLU A 74 18.90 5.49 -10.84
CA GLU A 74 19.59 6.61 -11.50
C GLU A 74 20.94 6.90 -10.83
N LEU A 75 20.98 6.94 -9.50
CA LEU A 75 22.21 7.17 -8.74
C LEU A 75 23.24 6.06 -8.98
N LYS A 76 22.80 4.79 -9.03
CA LYS A 76 23.66 3.65 -9.38
C LYS A 76 24.19 3.76 -10.82
N SER A 77 23.38 4.27 -11.75
CA SER A 77 23.80 4.48 -13.14
C SER A 77 24.84 5.60 -13.26
N LEU A 78 24.66 6.70 -12.51
CA LEU A 78 25.65 7.78 -12.42
C LEU A 78 26.97 7.30 -11.82
N ARG A 79 26.93 6.56 -10.71
CA ARG A 79 28.14 5.98 -10.10
C ARG A 79 28.91 5.08 -11.05
N LYS A 80 28.18 4.23 -11.81
CA LYS A 80 28.80 3.37 -12.81
C LYS A 80 29.48 4.19 -13.92
N LYS A 81 28.79 5.18 -14.49
CA LYS A 81 29.38 6.08 -15.49
C LYS A 81 30.61 6.82 -14.95
N ALA A 82 30.53 7.31 -13.72
CA ALA A 82 31.64 8.00 -13.08
C ALA A 82 32.85 7.09 -12.88
N ALA A 83 32.64 5.84 -12.46
CA ALA A 83 33.69 4.84 -12.37
C ALA A 83 34.30 4.52 -13.75
N GLU A 84 33.49 4.41 -14.81
CA GLU A 84 33.96 4.20 -16.20
C GLU A 84 34.83 5.36 -16.71
N LEU A 85 34.52 6.60 -16.29
CA LEU A 85 35.31 7.80 -16.60
C LEU A 85 36.52 8.01 -15.68
N GLY A 86 36.76 7.08 -14.75
CA GLY A 86 37.85 7.12 -13.78
C GLY A 86 37.72 8.28 -12.80
N ILE A 87 36.50 8.59 -12.36
CA ILE A 87 36.24 9.56 -11.29
C ILE A 87 36.44 8.86 -9.94
N GLU A 88 37.47 9.27 -9.21
CA GLU A 88 37.76 8.75 -7.87
C GLU A 88 36.68 9.16 -6.86
N GLY A 89 36.33 8.24 -5.95
CA GLY A 89 35.31 8.47 -4.92
C GLY A 89 33.87 8.59 -5.47
N ALA A 90 33.58 8.02 -6.64
CA ALA A 90 32.24 8.09 -7.23
C ALA A 90 31.13 7.55 -6.31
N ASP A 91 31.41 6.53 -5.52
CA ASP A 91 30.45 5.94 -4.58
C ASP A 91 30.13 6.84 -3.37
N GLU A 92 31.01 7.79 -3.04
CA GLU A 92 30.89 8.71 -1.90
C GLU A 92 30.25 10.05 -2.27
N LYS A 93 30.07 10.30 -3.59
CA LYS A 93 29.53 11.55 -4.12
C LYS A 93 28.03 11.46 -4.35
N ASP A 94 27.35 12.58 -4.14
CA ASP A 94 25.94 12.75 -4.43
C ASP A 94 25.67 12.80 -5.94
N ALA A 95 24.40 12.57 -6.31
CA ALA A 95 23.98 12.54 -7.71
C ALA A 95 24.36 13.83 -8.47
N GLU A 96 24.21 15.01 -7.86
CA GLU A 96 24.56 16.29 -8.49
C GLU A 96 26.06 16.40 -8.80
N THR A 97 26.91 16.05 -7.83
CA THR A 97 28.37 16.09 -8.00
C THR A 97 28.83 15.10 -9.07
N LEU A 98 28.28 13.88 -9.05
CA LEU A 98 28.58 12.87 -10.07
C LEU A 98 28.21 13.37 -11.47
N THR A 99 27.04 13.98 -11.61
CA THR A 99 26.56 14.47 -12.92
C THR A 99 27.48 15.57 -13.45
N ALA A 100 27.91 16.49 -12.59
CA ALA A 100 28.83 17.58 -12.97
C ALA A 100 30.20 17.07 -13.39
N GLU A 101 30.80 16.13 -12.64
CA GLU A 101 32.12 15.59 -12.99
C GLU A 101 32.09 14.67 -14.21
N ILE A 102 31.03 13.87 -14.39
CA ILE A 102 30.80 13.09 -15.61
C ILE A 102 30.75 14.01 -16.82
N ALA A 103 29.95 15.09 -16.77
CA ALA A 103 29.86 16.06 -17.86
C ALA A 103 31.20 16.74 -18.16
N ALA A 104 31.98 17.08 -17.13
CA ALA A 104 33.31 17.67 -17.29
C ALA A 104 34.34 16.69 -17.91
N LYS A 105 34.20 15.39 -17.63
CA LYS A 105 35.04 14.33 -18.20
C LYS A 105 34.65 13.96 -19.63
N GLU A 106 33.37 13.98 -19.99
CA GLU A 106 32.89 13.69 -21.35
C GLU A 106 33.20 14.80 -22.35
N GLN A 107 33.43 16.04 -21.89
CA GLN A 107 33.81 17.18 -22.74
C GLN A 107 35.33 17.29 -23.01
N LYS A 108 36.14 16.38 -22.47
CA LYS A 108 37.60 16.43 -22.49
C LYS A 108 38.19 15.38 -23.42
#